data_AF-A0AAV0FDI8-F1
#
_entry.id   AF-A0AAV0FDI8-F1
#
_cell.length_a   1.000
_cell.length_b   1.000
_cell.length_c   1.000
_cell.angle_alpha   90.00
_cell.angle_beta   90.00
_cell.angle_gamma   90.00
#
_symmetry.space_group_name_H-M   'P 1'
#
loop_
_entity.id
_entity.type
_entity.pdbx_description
1 polymer ?
#
loop_
_entity_poly.entity_id
_entity_poly.type
_entity_poly.pdbx_seq_one_letter_code
_entity_poly.pdbx_strand_id
1 'polypeptide(L)'
;MNNNKPIVPCGLVAWSLFNDSYGFKISDKEVPINRKDIAWGSDRRHKFGSDVYPKNFQQGSLIGGGKLNQSLPLSEQEDLLVWMRTAALPNFRKLYGRIESDLEANQEITVVIQNNYNTYSFGGKKKLVISTATWVGGKNDFLGIAYLTIGGICFFLAISFILLYVIKPRSFGDPAFLSWNLNPDMN
;
A
#
# COMPACT_ATOMS: atom_id res chain seq x y z
N MET A 1 14.01 11.44 30.72
CA MET A 1 14.66 12.01 29.52
C MET A 1 15.95 12.66 29.99
N ASN A 2 17.07 11.94 30.03
CA ASN A 2 18.32 12.51 30.54
C ASN A 2 19.10 13.20 29.43
N ASN A 3 19.43 14.48 29.68
CA ASN A 3 20.49 15.29 29.05
C ASN A 3 20.16 16.16 27.84
N ASN A 4 18.97 16.81 27.74
CA ASN A 4 18.69 17.97 26.85
C ASN A 4 19.25 17.89 25.40
N LYS A 5 19.48 16.68 24.91
CA LYS A 5 20.19 16.39 23.68
C LYS A 5 19.15 16.19 22.59
N PRO A 6 19.36 16.76 21.38
CA PRO A 6 18.43 16.56 20.29
C PRO A 6 18.40 15.07 19.90
N ILE A 7 17.19 14.58 19.66
CA ILE A 7 16.93 13.24 19.14
C ILE A 7 16.74 13.37 17.62
N VAL A 8 17.49 12.58 16.86
CA VAL A 8 17.38 12.51 15.40
C VAL A 8 17.22 11.04 15.01
N PRO A 9 16.16 10.67 14.26
CA PRO A 9 14.94 11.46 13.99
C PRO A 9 14.07 11.64 15.24
N CYS A 10 13.41 12.79 15.38
CA CYS A 10 12.44 13.05 16.45
C CYS A 10 11.01 12.63 16.04
N GLY A 11 10.11 12.55 17.02
CA GLY A 11 8.68 12.29 16.79
C GLY A 11 8.25 10.84 17.04
N LEU A 12 6.96 10.67 17.33
CA LEU A 12 6.39 9.38 17.74
C LEU A 12 6.39 8.33 16.61
N VAL A 13 6.21 8.74 15.36
CA VAL A 13 6.22 7.83 14.21
C VAL A 13 7.58 7.14 14.10
N ALA A 14 8.67 7.90 14.18
CA ALA A 14 10.01 7.33 14.20
C ALA A 14 10.24 6.51 15.47
N TRP A 15 9.85 7.03 16.65
CA TRP A 15 10.05 6.34 17.92
C TRP A 15 9.35 4.97 18.00
N SER A 16 8.23 4.78 17.31
CA SER A 16 7.52 3.50 17.22
C SER A 16 7.99 2.64 16.03
N LEU A 17 9.25 2.73 15.63
CA LEU A 17 9.80 1.98 14.49
C LEU A 17 9.59 0.47 14.67
N PHE A 18 8.96 -0.17 13.69
CA PHE A 18 8.78 -1.63 13.68
C PHE A 18 10.11 -2.38 13.71
N ASN A 19 10.24 -3.41 14.55
CA ASN A 19 11.53 -4.07 14.85
C ASN A 19 11.49 -5.60 14.96
N ASP A 20 10.43 -6.24 14.47
CA ASP A 20 10.50 -7.68 14.27
C ASP A 20 11.47 -8.00 13.12
N SER A 21 12.10 -9.17 13.19
CA SER A 21 12.89 -9.71 12.10
C SER A 21 12.28 -11.03 11.60
N TYR A 22 12.43 -11.26 10.30
CA TYR A 22 11.97 -12.45 9.62
C TYR A 22 13.15 -13.08 8.88
N GLY A 23 13.34 -14.38 9.06
CA GLY A 23 14.24 -15.23 8.29
C GLY A 23 13.46 -16.35 7.60
N PHE A 24 13.85 -16.71 6.38
CA PHE A 24 13.22 -17.77 5.61
C PHE A 24 14.22 -18.90 5.39
N LYS A 25 13.76 -20.14 5.52
CA LYS A 25 14.54 -21.34 5.25
C LYS A 25 13.77 -22.31 4.36
N ILE A 26 14.47 -22.92 3.42
CA ILE A 26 13.96 -23.96 2.52
C ILE A 26 14.88 -25.16 2.66
N SER A 27 14.35 -26.31 3.09
CA SER A 27 15.16 -27.51 3.36
C SER A 27 16.41 -27.19 4.20
N ASP A 28 16.22 -26.43 5.28
CA ASP A 28 17.26 -25.90 6.19
C ASP A 28 18.30 -24.93 5.58
N LYS A 29 18.19 -24.58 4.30
CA LYS A 29 19.01 -23.54 3.67
C LYS A 29 18.36 -22.18 3.81
N GLU A 30 19.13 -21.19 4.24
CA GLU A 30 18.64 -19.81 4.34
C GLU A 30 18.35 -19.22 2.96
N VAL A 31 17.19 -18.59 2.85
CA VAL A 31 16.79 -17.84 1.65
C VAL A 31 17.12 -16.37 1.89
N PRO A 32 17.98 -15.76 1.06
CA PRO A 32 18.36 -14.37 1.23
C PRO A 32 17.15 -13.45 0.97
N ILE A 33 16.92 -12.51 1.90
CA ILE A 33 15.92 -11.46 1.75
C ILE A 33 16.64 -10.18 1.37
N ASN A 34 16.39 -9.66 0.18
CA ASN A 34 16.89 -8.36 -0.21
C ASN A 34 16.11 -7.24 0.50
N ARG A 35 16.79 -6.48 1.36
CA ARG A 35 16.26 -5.33 2.08
C ARG A 35 16.73 -3.98 1.52
N LYS A 36 17.33 -4.00 0.33
CA LYS A 36 17.71 -2.80 -0.42
C LYS A 36 16.64 -2.50 -1.47
N ASP A 37 16.50 -1.21 -1.77
CA ASP A 37 15.55 -0.70 -2.76
C ASP A 37 14.09 -1.10 -2.46
N ILE A 38 13.75 -1.18 -1.17
CA ILE A 38 12.40 -1.37 -0.64
C ILE A 38 11.68 -0.03 -0.42
N ALA A 39 12.45 1.05 -0.25
CA ALA A 39 11.95 2.41 -0.16
C ALA A 39 11.97 3.10 -1.54
N TRP A 40 11.09 4.10 -1.69
CA TRP A 40 11.01 4.85 -2.94
C TRP A 40 12.31 5.61 -3.21
N GLY A 41 12.73 5.64 -4.48
CA GLY A 41 13.94 6.36 -4.89
C GLY A 41 13.91 7.84 -4.51
N SER A 42 12.74 8.49 -4.55
CA SER A 42 12.57 9.87 -4.11
C SER A 42 12.74 10.05 -2.60
N ASP A 43 12.30 9.07 -1.78
CA ASP A 43 12.51 9.12 -0.34
C ASP A 43 14.01 9.06 -0.02
N ARG A 44 14.73 8.15 -0.69
CA ARG A 44 16.19 7.98 -0.50
C ARG A 44 17.02 9.15 -1.00
N ARG A 45 16.66 9.74 -2.15
CA ARG A 45 17.49 10.78 -2.81
C ARG A 45 17.12 12.21 -2.47
N HIS A 46 15.86 12.49 -2.12
CA HIS A 46 15.37 13.86 -2.03
C HIS A 46 14.69 14.19 -0.70
N LYS A 47 14.08 13.20 -0.03
CA LYS A 47 13.29 13.47 1.19
C LYS A 47 14.10 13.28 2.47
N PHE A 48 14.90 12.23 2.55
CA PHE A 48 15.75 11.93 3.70
C PHE A 48 17.19 12.35 3.38
N GLY A 49 17.79 13.17 4.24
CA GLY A 49 19.12 13.72 4.02
C GLY A 49 20.20 12.63 4.06
N SER A 50 21.13 12.69 3.10
CA SER A 50 22.33 11.84 3.03
C SER A 50 23.43 12.28 3.99
N ASP A 51 23.31 13.47 4.55
CA ASP A 51 24.20 14.09 5.54
C ASP A 51 23.59 14.08 6.96
N VAL A 52 22.38 13.54 7.12
CA VAL A 52 21.68 13.47 8.40
C VAL A 52 21.85 12.08 9.00
N TYR A 53 22.44 12.01 10.19
CA TYR A 53 22.70 10.76 10.91
C TYR A 53 21.86 10.65 12.18
N PRO A 54 21.41 9.44 12.58
CA PRO A 54 20.70 9.27 13.83
C PRO A 54 21.52 9.69 15.04
N LYS A 55 20.90 10.42 15.97
CA LYS A 55 21.52 10.88 17.22
C LYS A 55 20.57 10.66 18.39
N ASN A 56 21.06 10.07 19.47
CA ASN A 56 20.30 9.82 20.71
C ASN A 56 18.95 9.08 20.52
N PHE A 57 18.79 8.34 19.42
CA PHE A 57 17.55 7.63 19.09
C PHE A 57 17.44 6.31 19.87
N GLN A 58 16.31 6.09 20.55
CA GLN A 58 16.05 4.90 21.40
C GLN A 58 17.10 4.67 22.51
N GLN A 59 17.70 5.74 23.04
CA GLN A 59 18.69 5.68 24.13
C GLN A 59 18.10 5.99 25.52
N GLY A 60 16.80 6.28 25.61
CA GLY A 60 16.11 6.53 26.87
C GLY A 60 15.73 5.26 27.62
N SER A 61 15.16 5.44 28.82
CA SER A 61 14.57 4.33 29.60
C SER A 61 13.35 3.70 28.93
N LEU A 62 12.63 4.48 28.12
CA LEU A 62 11.50 4.00 27.32
C LEU A 62 11.96 3.80 25.88
N ILE A 63 11.84 2.55 25.40
CA ILE A 63 12.13 2.14 24.03
C ILE A 63 10.80 1.81 23.36
N GLY A 64 10.53 2.48 22.23
CA GLY A 64 9.26 2.32 21.50
C GLY A 64 9.31 1.31 20.37
N GLY A 65 10.51 0.96 19.92
CA GLY A 65 10.69 0.16 18.72
C GLY A 65 12.16 -0.11 18.40
N GLY A 66 12.46 -0.17 17.10
CA GLY A 66 13.77 -0.52 16.56
C GLY A 66 14.80 0.59 16.74
N LYS A 67 16.08 0.21 16.79
CA LYS A 67 17.22 1.13 16.80
C LYS A 67 17.72 1.38 15.38
N LEU A 68 18.28 2.57 15.15
CA LEU A 68 18.89 2.95 13.88
C LEU A 68 20.41 2.82 13.96
N ASN A 69 21.04 2.58 12.82
CA ASN A 69 22.50 2.54 12.73
C ASN A 69 23.06 3.98 12.72
N GLN A 70 23.88 4.34 13.71
CA GLN A 70 24.46 5.68 13.83
C GLN A 70 25.57 5.96 12.81
N SER A 71 26.14 4.93 12.21
CA SER A 71 27.19 5.05 11.18
C SER A 71 26.62 5.25 9.78
N LEU A 72 25.31 5.11 9.59
CA LEU A 72 24.64 5.29 8.29
C LEU A 72 23.71 6.51 8.32
N PRO A 73 23.65 7.29 7.23
CA PRO A 73 22.71 8.39 7.12
C PRO A 73 21.27 7.88 7.06
N LEU A 74 20.30 8.75 7.38
CA LEU A 74 18.88 8.40 7.36
C LEU A 74 18.42 7.93 5.98
N SER A 75 18.96 8.50 4.91
CA SER A 75 18.66 8.12 3.52
C SER A 75 18.93 6.65 3.19
N GLU A 76 19.85 6.01 3.91
CA GLU A 76 20.25 4.61 3.68
C GLU A 76 19.51 3.61 4.56
N GLN A 77 18.72 4.08 5.53
CA GLN A 77 17.98 3.25 6.47
C GLN A 77 16.57 2.98 5.94
N GLU A 78 16.47 2.15 4.90
CA GLU A 78 15.23 1.98 4.14
C GLU A 78 14.03 1.49 4.97
N ASP A 79 14.27 0.69 6.02
CA ASP A 79 13.20 0.28 6.96
C ASP A 79 12.55 1.48 7.65
N LEU A 80 13.35 2.48 8.03
CA LEU A 80 12.85 3.75 8.57
C LEU A 80 12.03 4.48 7.52
N LEU A 81 12.51 4.56 6.28
CA LEU A 81 11.82 5.26 5.18
C LEU A 81 10.44 4.64 4.91
N VAL A 82 10.38 3.31 4.84
CA VAL A 82 9.13 2.56 4.66
C VAL A 82 8.17 2.81 5.82
N TRP A 83 8.68 2.86 7.04
CA TRP A 83 7.89 3.09 8.25
C TRP A 83 7.36 4.52 8.37
N MET A 84 8.21 5.52 8.08
CA MET A 84 7.88 6.95 8.16
C MET A 84 6.79 7.39 7.17
N ARG A 85 6.56 6.60 6.11
CA ARG A 85 5.41 6.81 5.23
C ARG A 85 4.13 6.37 5.95
N THR A 86 3.38 7.29 6.54
CA THR A 86 2.15 6.92 7.27
C THR A 86 1.14 6.21 6.36
N ALA A 87 0.46 5.20 6.91
CA ALA A 87 -0.62 4.52 6.20
C ALA A 87 -1.94 5.28 6.41
N ALA A 88 -2.80 5.30 5.39
CA ALA A 88 -4.10 5.97 5.46
C ALA A 88 -5.14 5.20 6.29
N LEU A 89 -4.94 3.89 6.48
CA LEU A 89 -5.88 2.98 7.14
C LEU A 89 -5.20 2.27 8.32
N PRO A 90 -5.95 1.87 9.37
CA PRO A 90 -5.40 1.19 10.55
C PRO A 90 -4.86 -0.21 10.24
N ASN A 91 -5.44 -0.88 9.24
CA ASN A 91 -4.91 -2.12 8.69
C ASN A 91 -4.06 -1.79 7.46
N PHE A 92 -2.76 -1.95 7.57
CA PHE A 92 -1.82 -1.59 6.51
C PHE A 92 -0.74 -2.65 6.32
N ARG A 93 -0.07 -2.59 5.17
CA ARG A 93 1.06 -3.45 4.82
C ARG A 93 2.29 -2.59 4.58
N LYS A 94 3.44 -3.08 5.01
CA LYS A 94 4.76 -2.48 4.79
C LYS A 94 5.66 -3.52 4.15
N LEU A 95 6.40 -3.12 3.13
CA LEU A 95 7.37 -4.01 2.50
C LEU A 95 8.55 -4.19 3.46
N TYR A 96 8.82 -5.43 3.85
CA TYR A 96 9.98 -5.77 4.68
C TYR A 96 11.22 -6.10 3.84
N GLY A 97 11.02 -6.76 2.70
CA GLY A 97 12.07 -7.20 1.81
C GLY A 97 11.52 -7.96 0.61
N ARG A 98 12.40 -8.31 -0.32
CA ARG A 98 12.10 -9.07 -1.53
C ARG A 98 12.91 -10.36 -1.52
N ILE A 99 12.27 -11.46 -1.89
CA ILE A 99 12.96 -12.70 -2.21
C ILE A 99 13.10 -12.69 -3.73
N GLU A 100 14.34 -12.74 -4.22
CA GLU A 100 14.65 -12.66 -5.67
C GLU A 100 14.84 -14.04 -6.31
N SER A 101 14.74 -15.10 -5.51
CA SER A 101 14.70 -16.48 -5.99
C SER A 101 13.25 -16.94 -6.17
N ASP A 102 13.01 -17.73 -7.21
CA ASP A 102 11.71 -18.38 -7.40
C ASP A 102 11.44 -19.41 -6.30
N LEU A 103 10.17 -19.48 -5.90
CA LEU A 103 9.66 -20.41 -4.90
C LEU A 103 8.71 -21.37 -5.61
N GLU A 104 9.02 -22.65 -5.58
CA GLU A 104 8.28 -23.66 -6.31
C GLU A 104 7.01 -24.09 -5.58
N ALA A 105 6.02 -24.58 -6.33
CA ALA A 105 4.81 -25.13 -5.74
C ALA A 105 5.15 -26.33 -4.85
N ASN A 106 4.47 -26.43 -3.70
CA ASN A 106 4.67 -27.47 -2.68
C ASN A 106 6.04 -27.45 -1.99
N GLN A 107 6.83 -26.40 -2.14
CA GLN A 107 8.06 -26.22 -1.38
C GLN A 107 7.72 -25.80 0.06
N GLU A 108 8.26 -26.54 1.04
CA GLU A 108 8.09 -26.19 2.45
C GLU A 108 9.04 -25.06 2.84
N ILE A 109 8.45 -23.96 3.32
CA ILE A 109 9.18 -22.77 3.74
C ILE A 109 9.02 -22.61 5.25
N THR A 110 10.13 -22.70 5.97
CA THR A 110 10.18 -22.40 7.40
C THR A 110 10.45 -20.92 7.59
N VAL A 111 9.56 -20.25 8.32
CA VAL A 111 9.73 -18.84 8.70
C VAL A 111 10.14 -18.74 10.15
N VAL A 112 11.31 -18.14 10.39
CA VAL A 112 11.80 -17.84 11.74
C VAL A 112 11.51 -16.37 12.03
N ILE A 113 10.78 -16.10 13.12
CA ILE A 113 10.34 -14.76 13.50
C ILE A 113 10.94 -14.38 14.84
N GLN A 114 11.66 -13.24 14.89
CA GLN A 114 12.01 -12.60 16.15
C GLN A 114 10.96 -11.53 16.46
N ASN A 115 10.09 -11.85 17.41
CA ASN A 115 8.95 -11.04 17.81
C ASN A 115 9.35 -10.01 18.89
N ASN A 116 9.86 -8.86 18.46
CA ASN A 116 10.37 -7.80 19.34
C ASN A 116 9.36 -6.66 19.55
N TYR A 117 8.45 -6.46 18.60
CA TYR A 117 7.51 -5.35 18.60
C TYR A 117 6.24 -5.71 19.37
N ASN A 118 6.11 -5.22 20.61
CA ASN A 118 4.98 -5.57 21.47
C ASN A 118 3.67 -4.91 20.99
N THR A 119 2.77 -5.72 20.43
CA THR A 119 1.42 -5.29 20.05
C THR A 119 0.33 -5.74 21.03
N TYR A 120 0.67 -6.60 21.99
CA TYR A 120 -0.29 -7.20 22.92
C TYR A 120 -0.86 -6.17 23.90
N SER A 121 -0.03 -5.20 24.31
CA SER A 121 -0.42 -4.13 25.24
C SER A 121 -1.55 -3.24 24.73
N PHE A 122 -1.73 -3.15 23.41
CA PHE A 122 -2.78 -2.34 22.78
C PHE A 122 -3.71 -3.17 21.87
N GLY A 123 -3.69 -4.50 21.98
CA GLY A 123 -4.58 -5.39 21.21
C GLY A 123 -4.29 -5.43 19.70
N GLY A 124 -3.10 -5.01 19.26
CA GLY A 124 -2.70 -5.03 17.86
C GLY A 124 -2.39 -6.43 17.35
N LYS A 125 -2.72 -6.68 16.07
CA LYS A 125 -2.44 -7.94 15.38
C LYS A 125 -1.36 -7.73 14.31
N LYS A 126 -0.43 -8.67 14.21
CA LYS A 126 0.62 -8.69 13.19
C LYS A 126 0.43 -9.88 12.25
N LYS A 127 0.72 -9.69 10.98
CA LYS A 127 0.66 -10.75 9.95
C LYS A 127 1.86 -10.60 9.03
N LEU A 128 2.52 -11.72 8.75
CA LEU A 128 3.46 -11.82 7.64
C LEU A 128 2.69 -12.23 6.38
N VAL A 129 2.92 -11.53 5.27
CA VAL A 129 2.29 -11.83 3.98
C VAL A 129 3.38 -12.00 2.94
N ILE A 130 3.39 -13.17 2.30
CA ILE A 130 4.24 -13.46 1.14
C ILE A 130 3.35 -13.33 -0.09
N SER A 131 3.76 -12.52 -1.06
CA SER A 131 3.01 -12.26 -2.29
C SER A 131 3.97 -11.92 -3.41
N THR A 132 3.61 -12.32 -4.62
CA THR A 132 4.19 -11.79 -5.85
C THR A 132 3.44 -10.51 -6.25
N ALA A 133 4.12 -9.63 -6.99
CA ALA A 133 3.51 -8.43 -7.57
C ALA A 133 3.44 -8.59 -9.08
N THR A 134 2.34 -8.14 -9.66
CA THR A 134 2.15 -7.98 -11.10
C THR A 134 2.36 -6.51 -11.48
N TRP A 135 2.27 -6.18 -12.78
CA TRP A 135 2.37 -4.80 -13.24
C TRP A 135 1.28 -3.87 -12.65
N VAL A 136 0.10 -4.41 -12.29
CA VAL A 136 -1.00 -3.67 -11.64
C VAL A 136 -0.82 -3.60 -10.11
N GLY A 137 0.23 -4.24 -9.59
CA GLY A 137 0.50 -4.37 -8.16
C GLY A 137 0.15 -5.75 -7.62
N GLY A 138 -0.25 -5.82 -6.35
CA GLY A 138 -0.64 -7.06 -5.69
C GLY A 138 -2.05 -7.52 -6.05
N LYS A 139 -2.47 -8.65 -5.49
CA LYS A 139 -3.84 -9.19 -5.67
C LYS A 139 -4.90 -8.16 -5.27
N ASN A 140 -5.67 -7.68 -6.24
CA ASN A 140 -6.80 -6.78 -6.03
C ASN A 140 -7.88 -6.98 -7.12
N ASP A 141 -8.90 -7.76 -6.79
CA ASP A 141 -9.98 -8.09 -7.73
C ASP A 141 -10.97 -6.92 -7.90
N PHE A 142 -10.93 -5.92 -7.02
CA PHE A 142 -11.86 -4.78 -7.04
C PHE A 142 -11.83 -4.02 -8.37
N LEU A 143 -10.64 -3.75 -8.89
CA LEU A 143 -10.49 -2.99 -10.13
C LEU A 143 -11.14 -3.73 -11.30
N GLY A 144 -10.88 -5.04 -11.42
CA GLY A 144 -11.49 -5.88 -12.45
C GLY A 144 -13.02 -5.93 -12.35
N ILE A 145 -13.54 -6.14 -11.13
CA ILE A 145 -14.99 -6.14 -10.87
C ILE A 145 -15.61 -4.79 -11.23
N ALA A 146 -14.98 -3.68 -10.87
CA ALA A 146 -15.47 -2.34 -11.18
C ALA A 146 -15.59 -2.11 -12.69
N TYR A 147 -14.55 -2.46 -13.46
CA TYR A 147 -14.56 -2.33 -14.93
C TYR A 147 -15.61 -3.23 -15.58
N LEU A 148 -15.74 -4.49 -15.16
CA LEU A 148 -16.75 -5.40 -15.70
C LEU A 148 -18.18 -4.93 -15.38
N THR A 149 -18.40 -4.39 -14.18
CA THR A 149 -19.71 -3.87 -13.77
C THR A 149 -20.10 -2.65 -14.60
N ILE A 150 -19.21 -1.66 -14.70
CA ILE A 150 -19.48 -0.44 -15.47
C ILE A 150 -19.62 -0.78 -16.97
N GLY A 151 -18.75 -1.63 -17.50
CA GLY A 151 -18.84 -2.12 -18.87
C GLY A 151 -20.15 -2.84 -19.17
N GLY A 152 -20.61 -3.69 -18.24
CA GLY A 152 -21.90 -4.38 -18.34
C GLY A 152 -23.09 -3.43 -18.34
N ILE A 153 -23.09 -2.40 -17.48
CA ILE A 153 -24.14 -1.37 -17.46
C ILE A 153 -24.17 -0.60 -18.78
N CYS A 154 -23.02 -0.15 -19.28
CA CYS A 154 -22.92 0.57 -20.55
C CYS A 154 -23.40 -0.30 -21.74
N PHE A 155 -23.02 -1.59 -21.76
CA PHE A 155 -23.43 -2.52 -22.80
C PHE A 155 -24.94 -2.77 -22.79
N PHE A 156 -25.53 -2.95 -21.59
CA PHE A 156 -26.98 -3.09 -21.43
C PHE A 156 -27.74 -1.85 -21.91
N LEU A 157 -27.27 -0.65 -21.56
CA LEU A 157 -27.86 0.61 -22.02
C LEU A 157 -27.77 0.77 -23.54
N ALA A 158 -26.63 0.41 -24.13
CA ALA A 158 -26.44 0.44 -25.59
C ALA A 158 -27.45 -0.46 -26.32
N ILE A 159 -27.61 -1.71 -25.87
CA ILE A 159 -28.61 -2.63 -26.44
C ILE A 159 -30.02 -2.06 -26.27
N SER A 160 -30.34 -1.53 -25.09
CA SER A 160 -31.66 -0.96 -24.81
C SER A 160 -31.98 0.22 -25.74
N PHE A 161 -31.02 1.12 -25.97
CA PHE A 161 -31.18 2.23 -26.91
C PHE A 161 -31.28 1.76 -28.37
N ILE A 162 -30.51 0.75 -28.77
CA ILE A 162 -30.62 0.16 -30.12
C ILE A 162 -32.02 -0.43 -30.32
N LEU A 163 -32.52 -1.21 -29.35
CA LEU A 163 -33.86 -1.79 -29.41
C LEU A 163 -34.95 -0.72 -29.49
N LEU A 164 -34.86 0.32 -28.66
CA LEU A 164 -35.81 1.44 -28.71
C LEU A 164 -35.76 2.18 -30.04
N TYR A 165 -34.57 2.42 -30.59
CA TYR A 165 -34.38 3.08 -31.87
C TYR A 165 -34.98 2.28 -33.03
N VAL A 166 -34.84 0.95 -33.02
CA VAL A 166 -35.36 0.07 -34.09
C VAL A 166 -36.87 -0.16 -33.95
N ILE A 167 -37.40 -0.34 -32.73
CA ILE A 167 -38.82 -0.65 -32.51
C ILE A 167 -39.70 0.60 -32.55
N LYS A 168 -39.23 1.73 -32.00
CA LYS A 168 -39.94 3.02 -32.01
C LYS A 168 -39.06 4.12 -32.62
N PRO A 169 -38.76 4.03 -33.93
CA PRO A 169 -37.98 5.06 -34.60
C PRO A 169 -38.75 6.38 -34.55
N ARG A 170 -38.11 7.42 -34.01
CA ARG A 170 -38.62 8.78 -34.03
C ARG A 170 -37.82 9.57 -35.06
N SER A 171 -38.52 10.27 -35.95
CA SER A 171 -37.85 11.16 -36.91
C SER A 171 -37.12 12.28 -36.16
N PHE A 172 -35.88 12.56 -36.55
CA PHE A 172 -35.11 13.65 -35.97
C PHE A 172 -35.80 14.99 -36.28
N GLY A 173 -36.13 15.75 -35.23
CA GLY A 173 -36.72 17.09 -35.38
C GLY A 173 -38.19 17.13 -35.78
N ASP A 174 -38.95 16.06 -35.52
CA ASP A 174 -40.39 16.01 -35.83
C ASP A 174 -41.19 17.13 -35.14
N PRO A 175 -41.77 18.09 -35.91
CA PRO A 175 -42.54 19.21 -35.36
C PRO A 175 -43.81 18.79 -34.62
N ALA A 176 -44.33 17.59 -34.86
CA ALA A 176 -45.54 17.09 -34.22
C ALA A 176 -45.40 16.97 -32.69
N PHE A 177 -44.17 16.88 -32.18
CA PHE A 177 -43.88 16.78 -30.75
C PHE A 177 -43.44 18.11 -30.10
N LEU A 178 -43.57 19.23 -30.81
CA LEU A 178 -43.36 20.54 -30.21
C LEU A 178 -44.47 20.81 -29.19
N SER A 179 -44.14 21.36 -28.02
CA SER A 179 -45.07 21.50 -26.90
C SER A 179 -46.34 22.29 -27.26
N TRP A 180 -46.21 23.32 -28.10
CA TRP A 180 -47.32 24.13 -28.61
C TRP A 180 -48.15 23.46 -29.71
N ASN A 181 -47.63 22.40 -30.35
CA ASN A 181 -48.39 21.58 -31.30
C ASN A 181 -49.12 20.42 -30.59
N LEU A 182 -48.65 20.00 -29.41
CA LEU A 182 -49.26 18.94 -28.60
C LEU A 182 -50.42 19.45 -27.73
N ASN A 183 -50.31 20.67 -27.21
CA ASN A 183 -51.35 21.33 -26.41
C ASN A 183 -51.70 22.70 -27.04
N PRO A 184 -52.52 22.73 -28.10
CA PRO A 184 -52.92 23.97 -28.75
C PRO A 184 -53.78 24.89 -27.86
N ASP A 185 -54.40 24.33 -26.81
CA ASP A 185 -55.41 25.02 -25.98
C ASP A 185 -54.84 25.70 -24.71
N MET A 186 -53.51 25.79 -24.57
CA MET A 186 -52.83 26.44 -23.41
C MET A 186 -52.30 27.86 -23.72
N ASN A 187 -52.84 28.51 -24.77
CA ASN A 187 -52.65 29.94 -25.07
C ASN A 187 -53.97 30.69 -25.02
#